data_AF-A0A455U076-F1
#
_entry.id   AF-A0A455U076-F1
#
_cell.length_a   1.000
_cell.length_b   1.000
_cell.length_c   1.000
_cell.angle_alpha   90.00
_cell.angle_beta   90.00
_cell.angle_gamma   90.00
#
_symmetry.space_group_name_H-M   'P 1'
#
loop_
_entity.id
_entity.type
_entity.pdbx_description
1 polymer ?
#
loop_
_entity_poly.entity_id
_entity_poly.type
_entity_poly.pdbx_seq_one_letter_code
_entity_poly.pdbx_strand_id
1 'polypeptide(L)'
;METPPTTKQVTQPDFLKHSQALIDVLRDYSPQQISELMGISDKLAGLNAARFEEWQPPFTLNNAKPAAQAFQGDVYTRPASGKL
;
A
#
# COMPACT_ATOMS: atom_id res chain seq x y z
N MET A 1 9.99 -0.17 2.40
CA MET A 1 9.96 -0.34 0.93
C MET A 1 11.38 -0.53 0.44
N GLU A 2 11.65 -1.55 -0.36
CA GLU A 2 13.04 -2.00 -0.62
C GLU A 2 13.78 -1.21 -1.71
N THR A 3 13.09 -0.37 -2.48
CA THR A 3 13.70 0.48 -3.52
C THR A 3 13.29 1.94 -3.38
N PRO A 4 14.25 2.88 -3.47
CA PRO A 4 13.96 4.31 -3.41
C PRO A 4 13.11 4.75 -4.62
N PRO A 5 12.31 5.81 -4.49
CA PRO A 5 11.59 6.40 -5.60
C PRO A 5 12.58 6.98 -6.63
N THR A 6 12.30 6.79 -7.92
CA THR A 6 13.18 7.27 -9.01
C THR A 6 12.94 8.74 -9.38
N THR A 7 11.94 9.38 -8.77
CA THR A 7 11.57 10.77 -9.01
C THR A 7 11.21 11.47 -7.71
N LYS A 8 11.45 12.79 -7.66
CA LYS A 8 10.96 13.67 -6.58
C LYS A 8 9.63 14.33 -6.92
N GLN A 9 9.20 14.26 -8.18
CA GLN A 9 7.91 14.79 -8.63
C GLN A 9 6.80 13.81 -8.27
N VAL A 10 5.99 14.18 -7.29
CA VAL A 10 4.92 13.35 -6.75
C VAL A 10 3.70 14.21 -6.45
N THR A 11 2.53 13.59 -6.44
CA THR A 11 1.27 14.20 -6.01
C THR A 11 0.78 13.55 -4.73
N GLN A 12 -0.19 14.18 -4.07
CA GLN A 12 -0.91 13.61 -2.93
C GLN A 12 -2.20 12.94 -3.42
N PRO A 13 -2.69 11.88 -2.74
CA PRO A 13 -4.00 11.31 -3.06
C PRO A 13 -5.14 12.28 -2.75
N ASP A 14 -6.11 12.41 -3.65
CA ASP A 14 -7.24 13.35 -3.47
C ASP A 14 -8.23 12.92 -2.38
N PHE A 15 -8.29 11.61 -2.09
CA PHE A 15 -9.33 11.01 -1.23
C PHE A 15 -8.84 10.59 0.16
N LEU A 16 -7.77 11.21 0.69
CA LEU A 16 -7.18 10.84 1.98
C LEU A 16 -8.17 10.77 3.15
N LYS A 17 -9.18 11.65 3.17
CA LYS A 17 -10.24 11.63 4.21
C LYS A 17 -11.05 10.34 4.19
N HIS A 18 -11.38 9.85 2.99
CA HIS A 18 -12.12 8.59 2.84
C HIS A 18 -11.21 7.40 3.19
N SER A 19 -9.93 7.46 2.80
CA SER A 19 -8.95 6.45 3.20
C SER A 19 -8.75 6.38 4.71
N GLN A 20 -8.69 7.52 5.41
CA GLN A 20 -8.59 7.57 6.87
C GLN A 20 -9.76 6.85 7.54
N ALA A 21 -10.99 7.08 7.09
CA ALA A 21 -12.17 6.41 7.66
C ALA A 21 -12.09 4.88 7.54
N LEU A 22 -11.51 4.36 6.47
CA LEU A 22 -11.27 2.91 6.32
C LEU A 22 -10.16 2.43 7.24
N ILE A 23 -9.06 3.20 7.37
CA ILE A 23 -7.94 2.85 8.25
C ILE A 23 -8.38 2.82 9.71
N ASP A 24 -9.21 3.76 10.15
CA ASP A 24 -9.72 3.81 11.51
C ASP A 24 -10.51 2.54 11.86
N VAL A 25 -11.33 2.03 10.93
CA VAL A 25 -12.03 0.75 11.10
C VAL A 25 -11.06 -0.44 11.13
N LEU A 26 -10.07 -0.45 10.23
CA LEU A 26 -9.15 -1.58 10.08
C LEU A 26 -8.15 -1.72 11.24
N ARG A 27 -7.86 -0.64 11.96
CA ARG A 27 -7.01 -0.67 13.18
C ARG A 27 -7.66 -1.41 14.34
N ASP A 28 -9.00 -1.40 14.41
CA ASP A 28 -9.74 -2.12 15.45
C ASP A 28 -9.80 -3.63 15.20
N TYR A 29 -9.32 -4.11 14.04
CA TYR A 29 -9.38 -5.53 13.68
C TYR A 29 -8.15 -6.26 14.19
N SER A 30 -8.36 -7.41 14.81
CA SER A 30 -7.27 -8.35 15.08
C SER A 30 -6.69 -8.92 13.78
N PRO A 31 -5.43 -9.39 13.80
CA PRO A 31 -4.85 -10.10 12.65
C PRO A 31 -5.71 -11.26 12.15
N GLN A 32 -6.40 -11.98 13.05
CA GLN A 32 -7.30 -13.07 12.68
C GLN A 32 -8.52 -12.56 11.90
N GLN A 33 -9.13 -11.45 12.33
CA GLN A 33 -10.24 -10.83 11.59
C GLN A 33 -9.79 -10.30 10.22
N ILE A 34 -8.58 -9.77 10.11
CA ILE A 34 -7.99 -9.34 8.82
C ILE A 34 -7.75 -10.55 7.90
N SER A 35 -7.25 -11.65 8.46
CA SER A 35 -7.01 -12.93 7.76
C SER A 35 -8.31 -13.43 7.12
N GLU A 36 -9.38 -13.51 7.91
CA GLU A 36 -10.71 -13.92 7.46
C GLU A 36 -11.32 -12.96 6.44
N LEU A 37 -11.26 -11.64 6.69
CA LEU A 37 -11.80 -10.62 5.80
C LEU A 37 -11.15 -10.65 4.41
N MET A 38 -9.82 -10.81 4.36
CA MET A 38 -9.05 -10.70 3.13
C MET A 38 -8.78 -12.05 2.45
N GLY A 39 -9.06 -13.18 3.13
CA GLY A 39 -8.74 -14.52 2.64
C GLY A 39 -7.23 -14.75 2.47
N ILE A 40 -6.43 -14.25 3.40
CA ILE A 40 -4.95 -14.31 3.35
C ILE A 40 -4.40 -15.16 4.50
N SER A 41 -3.10 -15.49 4.46
CA SER A 41 -2.46 -16.22 5.56
C SER A 41 -2.23 -15.35 6.79
N ASP A 42 -2.12 -15.97 7.97
CA ASP A 42 -1.85 -15.26 9.25
C ASP A 42 -0.61 -14.37 9.20
N LYS A 43 0.44 -14.84 8.51
CA LYS A 43 1.66 -14.05 8.29
C LYS A 43 1.37 -12.75 7.54
N LEU A 44 0.57 -12.83 6.48
CA LEU A 44 0.19 -11.65 5.69
C LEU A 44 -0.80 -10.76 6.44
N ALA A 45 -1.70 -11.36 7.22
CA ALA A 45 -2.65 -10.62 8.03
C ALA A 45 -1.95 -9.82 9.14
N GLY A 46 -0.98 -10.42 9.85
CA GLY A 46 -0.16 -9.70 10.83
C GLY A 46 0.66 -8.57 10.20
N LEU A 47 1.20 -8.79 8.99
CA LEU A 47 1.88 -7.73 8.23
C LEU A 47 0.93 -6.57 7.87
N ASN A 48 -0.31 -6.87 7.48
CA ASN A 48 -1.30 -5.85 7.15
C ASN A 48 -1.81 -5.11 8.39
N ALA A 49 -2.01 -5.79 9.52
CA ALA A 49 -2.35 -5.14 10.79
C ALA A 49 -1.30 -4.08 11.16
N ALA A 50 -0.01 -4.43 11.12
CA ALA A 50 1.07 -3.49 11.36
C ALA A 50 1.06 -2.31 10.36
N ARG A 51 0.78 -2.57 9.08
CA ARG A 51 0.68 -1.52 8.07
C ARG A 51 -0.50 -0.56 8.32
N PHE A 52 -1.63 -1.04 8.80
CA PHE A 52 -2.78 -0.19 9.13
C PHE A 52 -2.48 0.69 10.35
N GLU A 53 -1.77 0.17 11.34
CA GLU A 53 -1.26 0.95 12.48
C GLU A 53 -0.28 2.04 12.01
N GLU A 54 0.72 1.67 11.22
CA GLU A 54 1.76 2.58 10.71
C GLU A 54 1.26 3.59 9.67
N TRP A 55 0.06 3.41 9.12
CA TRP A 55 -0.48 4.30 8.09
C TRP A 55 -0.75 5.70 8.66
N GLN A 56 -0.03 6.72 8.18
CA GLN A 56 -0.27 8.09 8.62
C GLN A 56 0.08 9.14 7.56
N PRO A 57 -0.84 10.08 7.24
CA PRO A 57 -0.50 11.32 6.56
C PRO A 57 0.20 12.30 7.54
N PRO A 58 0.95 13.31 7.04
CA PRO A 58 1.20 13.61 5.63
C PRO A 58 2.15 12.61 4.97
N PHE A 59 1.92 12.32 3.69
CA PHE A 59 2.81 11.45 2.92
C PHE A 59 3.98 12.23 2.33
N THR A 60 5.17 11.65 2.48
CA THR A 60 6.45 12.14 2.00
C THR A 60 7.20 10.99 1.35
N LEU A 61 8.29 11.29 0.63
CA LEU A 61 9.15 10.23 0.04
C LEU A 61 9.82 9.34 1.10
N ASN A 62 9.74 9.68 2.39
CA ASN A 62 10.30 8.89 3.49
C ASN A 62 9.33 7.80 3.98
N ASN A 63 8.02 8.02 3.88
CA ASN A 63 6.99 7.10 4.39
C ASN A 63 6.06 6.57 3.29
N ALA A 64 6.18 7.06 2.05
CA ALA A 64 5.36 6.65 0.92
C ALA A 64 6.16 6.63 -0.38
N LYS A 65 5.63 5.93 -1.38
CA LYS A 65 6.17 5.85 -2.74
C LYS A 65 5.06 6.14 -3.75
N PRO A 66 5.36 6.76 -4.90
CA PRO A 66 4.37 6.96 -5.96
C PRO A 66 3.71 5.64 -6.34
N ALA A 67 2.40 5.64 -6.50
CA ALA A 67 1.61 4.43 -6.76
C ALA A 67 2.16 3.61 -7.94
N ALA A 68 2.53 4.28 -9.03
CA ALA A 68 3.12 3.68 -10.24
C ALA A 68 4.43 2.90 -9.98
N GLN A 69 5.13 3.17 -8.86
CA GLN A 69 6.38 2.51 -8.49
C GLN A 69 6.23 1.58 -7.27
N ALA A 70 5.07 1.60 -6.61
CA ALA A 70 4.78 0.80 -5.42
C ALA A 70 4.15 -0.56 -5.78
N PHE A 71 3.31 -0.59 -6.82
CA PHE A 71 2.67 -1.82 -7.28
C PHE A 71 3.60 -2.68 -8.14
N GLN A 72 3.54 -3.98 -7.92
CA GLN A 72 4.32 -5.01 -8.60
C GLN A 72 3.37 -6.15 -8.98
N GLY A 73 3.53 -6.72 -10.18
CA GLY A 73 2.68 -7.79 -10.71
C GLY A 73 2.51 -7.66 -12.22
N ASP A 74 1.93 -8.65 -12.89
CA ASP A 74 1.96 -8.75 -14.37
C ASP A 74 1.43 -7.53 -15.13
N VAL A 75 0.47 -6.80 -14.55
CA VAL A 75 -0.03 -5.54 -15.11
C VAL A 75 1.02 -4.42 -15.04
N TYR A 76 1.86 -4.42 -14.00
CA TYR A 76 2.86 -3.40 -13.69
C TYR A 76 4.28 -3.78 -14.16
N THR A 77 4.53 -5.07 -14.37
CA THR A 77 5.86 -5.63 -14.69
C THR A 77 6.00 -5.96 -16.19
N ARG A 78 4.93 -5.86 -17.00
CA ARG A 78 5.00 -6.29 -18.40
C ARG A 78 6.10 -5.50 -19.14
N PRO A 79 7.16 -6.16 -19.65
CA PRO A 79 8.02 -5.54 -20.62
C PRO A 79 7.15 -5.24 -21.85
N ALA A 80 7.35 -4.10 -22.50
CA ALA A 80 6.80 -3.89 -23.82
C ALA A 80 7.37 -4.98 -24.74
N SER A 81 6.65 -6.08 -24.92
CA SER A 81 6.90 -7.05 -25.99
C SER A 81 6.43 -6.46 -27.32
N GLY A 82 7.00 -5.31 -27.67
CA GLY A 82 7.07 -4.80 -29.02
C GLY A 82 8.44 -5.14 -29.56
N LYS A 83 8.51 -6.22 -30.35
CA LYS A 83 9.60 -6.36 -31.32
C LYS A 83 9.67 -5.07 -32.15
N LEU A 84 10.87 -4.54 -32.30
CA LEU A 84 11.23 -3.67 -33.44
C LEU A 84 11.18 -4.49 -34.73
#